data_AF-A0A5Q4EQ92-F1
#
_entry.id   AF-A0A5Q4EQ92-F1
#
_cell.length_a   1.000
_cell.length_b   1.000
_cell.length_c   1.000
_cell.angle_alpha   90.00
_cell.angle_beta   90.00
_cell.angle_gamma   90.00
#
_symmetry.space_group_name_H-M   'P 1'
#
loop_
_entity.id
_entity.type
_entity.pdbx_description
1 polymer ?
#
loop_
_entity_poly.entity_id
_entity_poly.type
_entity_poly.pdbx_seq_one_letter_code
_entity_poly.pdbx_strand_id
1 'polypeptide(L)'
;MTNLIIVAAVTAAALLAGAGALHAIPRLGAAGRKLGDSFGRAPLLDLIVTFFLIAPLVVGPIVAGWWGIVAALVGQIVALQTWVFLHELAHPAARRGPRIVKTMNRIVGRWRNHAAVWATATVVPLFWLVRLAQIFVYPLLTLLIGLPRYKAADWVNVSRHKFEGLVGHDLIWCLYCDWMTGVWSLGSEMLRNVESFWCPIRFASGKKCENCKLDFPDVVGDWVAADAGMKEVTEVLEEKYAGRKERSWFGHPARLTVEGRDVKD
;
A
#
# COMPACT_ATOMS: atom_id res chain seq x y z
N MET A 1 27.74 -22.31 1.85
CA MET A 1 28.05 -21.13 1.03
C MET A 1 27.45 -21.23 -0.38
N THR A 2 27.69 -22.33 -1.10
CA THR A 2 27.14 -22.57 -2.45
C THR A 2 25.61 -22.40 -2.54
N ASN A 3 24.86 -22.95 -1.58
CA ASN A 3 23.38 -22.82 -1.56
C ASN A 3 22.91 -21.37 -1.40
N LEU A 4 23.65 -20.52 -0.68
CA LEU A 4 23.28 -19.11 -0.49
C LEU A 4 23.47 -18.30 -1.77
N ILE A 5 24.56 -18.55 -2.49
CA ILE A 5 24.82 -17.91 -3.78
C ILE A 5 23.75 -18.32 -4.80
N ILE A 6 23.39 -19.61 -4.81
CA ILE A 6 22.32 -20.13 -5.68
C ILE A 6 20.99 -19.44 -5.35
N VAL A 7 20.60 -19.35 -4.08
CA VAL A 7 19.37 -18.66 -3.66
C VAL A 7 19.37 -17.21 -4.14
N ALA A 8 20.44 -16.45 -3.87
CA ALA A 8 20.54 -15.06 -4.29
C ALA A 8 20.45 -14.90 -5.82
N ALA A 9 21.15 -15.76 -6.58
CA ALA A 9 21.16 -15.73 -8.04
C ALA A 9 19.81 -16.11 -8.65
N VAL A 10 19.17 -17.17 -8.15
CA VAL A 10 17.83 -17.61 -8.60
C VAL A 10 16.79 -16.56 -8.27
N THR A 11 16.81 -15.99 -7.06
CA THR A 11 15.94 -14.86 -6.71
C THR A 11 16.16 -13.71 -7.69
N ALA A 12 17.40 -13.29 -7.92
CA ALA A 12 17.66 -12.17 -8.81
C ALA A 12 17.15 -12.43 -10.25
N ALA A 13 17.43 -13.61 -10.79
CA ALA A 13 17.00 -14.01 -12.12
C ALA A 13 15.48 -14.09 -12.25
N ALA A 14 14.79 -14.68 -11.26
CA ALA A 14 13.33 -14.79 -11.26
C ALA A 14 12.66 -13.41 -11.24
N LEU A 15 13.16 -12.48 -10.42
CA LEU A 15 12.62 -11.13 -10.34
C LEU A 15 12.87 -10.34 -11.62
N LEU A 16 14.06 -10.43 -12.20
CA LEU A 16 14.36 -9.79 -13.48
C LEU A 16 13.48 -10.35 -14.62
N ALA A 17 13.28 -11.68 -14.65
CA ALA A 17 12.39 -12.33 -15.60
C ALA A 17 10.93 -11.86 -15.43
N GLY A 18 10.44 -11.80 -14.19
CA GLY A 18 9.11 -11.27 -13.88
C GLY A 18 8.95 -9.81 -14.32
N ALA A 19 9.96 -8.97 -14.08
CA ALA A 19 9.94 -7.58 -14.51
C ALA A 19 9.94 -7.48 -16.05
N GLY A 20 10.75 -8.28 -16.73
CA GLY A 20 10.77 -8.38 -18.19
C GLY A 20 9.42 -8.81 -18.76
N ALA A 21 8.76 -9.78 -18.13
CA ALA A 21 7.41 -10.21 -18.51
C ALA A 21 6.39 -9.08 -18.38
N LEU A 22 6.41 -8.32 -17.26
CA LEU A 22 5.53 -7.16 -17.07
C LEU A 22 5.74 -6.07 -18.12
N HIS A 23 6.98 -5.87 -18.59
CA HIS A 23 7.27 -4.95 -19.71
C HIS A 23 6.80 -5.48 -21.08
N ALA A 24 6.78 -6.80 -21.26
CA ALA A 24 6.38 -7.44 -22.51
C ALA A 24 4.86 -7.52 -22.68
N ILE A 25 4.11 -7.74 -21.59
CA ILE A 25 2.65 -7.94 -21.62
C ILE A 25 1.89 -6.82 -22.37
N PRO A 26 2.12 -5.52 -22.08
CA PRO A 26 1.45 -4.44 -22.82
C PRO A 26 1.76 -4.39 -24.32
N ARG A 27 2.84 -5.03 -24.76
CA ARG A 27 3.24 -5.06 -26.18
C ARG A 27 2.46 -6.10 -27.00
N LEU A 28 1.70 -6.98 -26.36
CA LEU A 28 0.86 -8.00 -27.00
C LEU A 28 -0.48 -7.43 -27.55
N GLY A 29 -0.56 -6.11 -27.79
CA GLY A 29 -1.75 -5.44 -28.31
C GLY A 29 -2.74 -5.01 -27.21
N ALA A 30 -4.01 -4.79 -27.61
CA ALA A 30 -5.03 -4.22 -26.72
C ALA A 30 -5.34 -5.09 -25.50
N ALA A 31 -5.42 -6.41 -25.69
CA ALA A 31 -5.63 -7.36 -24.60
C ALA A 31 -4.45 -7.35 -23.61
N GLY A 32 -3.22 -7.29 -24.12
CA GLY A 32 -2.00 -7.17 -23.32
C GLY A 32 -1.98 -5.90 -22.47
N ARG A 33 -2.36 -4.74 -23.05
CA ARG A 33 -2.47 -3.47 -22.29
C ARG A 33 -3.50 -3.55 -21.17
N LYS A 34 -4.69 -4.09 -21.46
CA LYS A 34 -5.74 -4.27 -20.45
C LYS A 34 -5.28 -5.19 -19.31
N LEU A 35 -4.57 -6.26 -19.64
CA LEU A 35 -3.98 -7.17 -18.64
C LEU A 35 -2.90 -6.46 -17.81
N GLY A 36 -2.00 -5.72 -18.46
CA GLY A 36 -0.99 -4.90 -17.79
C GLY A 36 -1.60 -3.89 -16.81
N ASP A 37 -2.63 -3.16 -17.24
CA ASP A 37 -3.37 -2.22 -16.38
C ASP A 37 -4.02 -2.92 -15.18
N SER A 38 -4.47 -4.15 -15.36
CA SER A 38 -5.08 -4.95 -14.29
C SER A 38 -4.06 -5.34 -13.22
N PHE A 39 -2.79 -5.61 -13.58
CA PHE A 39 -1.70 -5.82 -12.61
C PHE A 39 -1.36 -4.57 -11.79
N GLY A 40 -1.76 -3.38 -12.26
CA GLY A 40 -1.63 -2.13 -11.51
C GLY A 40 -2.71 -1.93 -10.44
N ARG A 41 -3.66 -2.84 -10.26
CA ARG A 41 -4.79 -2.68 -9.32
C ARG A 41 -5.01 -3.93 -8.47
N ALA A 42 -5.41 -3.74 -7.21
CA ALA A 42 -5.84 -4.86 -6.38
C ALA A 42 -7.05 -5.61 -7.02
N PRO A 43 -7.12 -6.95 -6.92
CA PRO A 43 -6.23 -7.83 -6.17
C PRO A 43 -4.97 -8.30 -6.94
N LEU A 44 -4.90 -8.11 -8.26
CA LEU A 44 -3.77 -8.62 -9.05
C LEU A 44 -2.45 -7.94 -8.68
N LEU A 45 -2.48 -6.66 -8.32
CA LEU A 45 -1.33 -5.94 -7.77
C LEU A 45 -0.76 -6.65 -6.53
N ASP A 46 -1.61 -7.23 -5.68
CA ASP A 46 -1.15 -7.92 -4.47
C ASP A 46 -0.30 -9.16 -4.83
N LEU A 47 -0.59 -9.83 -5.95
CA LEU A 47 0.23 -10.92 -6.47
C LEU A 47 1.59 -10.44 -6.95
N ILE A 48 1.63 -9.29 -7.64
CA ILE A 48 2.88 -8.67 -8.10
C ILE A 48 3.75 -8.28 -6.91
N VAL A 49 3.18 -7.55 -5.94
CA VAL A 49 3.88 -7.14 -4.72
C VAL A 49 4.38 -8.36 -3.95
N THR A 50 3.56 -9.39 -3.81
CA THR A 50 3.94 -10.63 -3.12
C THR A 50 5.10 -11.32 -3.86
N PHE A 51 5.01 -11.46 -5.18
CA PHE A 51 6.08 -12.07 -5.98
C PHE A 51 7.41 -11.34 -5.84
N PHE A 52 7.42 -10.00 -5.93
CA PHE A 52 8.66 -9.23 -5.90
C PHE A 52 9.25 -9.07 -4.50
N LEU A 53 8.40 -8.88 -3.49
CA LEU A 53 8.84 -8.42 -2.17
C LEU A 53 8.81 -9.52 -1.10
N ILE A 54 7.82 -10.41 -1.13
CA ILE A 54 7.53 -11.33 -0.02
C ILE A 54 7.93 -12.76 -0.33
N ALA A 55 7.61 -13.26 -1.52
CA ALA A 55 7.90 -14.63 -1.92
C ALA A 55 9.40 -14.99 -1.78
N PRO A 56 10.38 -14.12 -2.14
CA PRO A 56 11.79 -14.42 -1.89
C PRO A 56 12.11 -14.60 -0.41
N LEU A 57 11.50 -13.79 0.47
CA LEU A 57 11.72 -13.82 1.92
C LEU A 57 11.11 -15.06 2.58
N VAL A 58 10.11 -15.68 1.95
CA VAL A 58 9.50 -16.94 2.40
C VAL A 58 10.23 -18.15 1.82
N VAL A 59 10.53 -18.14 0.52
CA VAL A 59 11.17 -19.26 -0.17
C VAL A 59 12.63 -19.41 0.24
N GLY A 60 13.35 -18.30 0.42
CA GLY A 60 14.74 -18.29 0.86
C GLY A 60 15.00 -19.19 2.09
N PRO A 61 14.29 -18.98 3.22
CA PRO A 61 14.48 -19.79 4.41
C PRO A 61 14.03 -21.24 4.29
N ILE A 62 13.06 -21.55 3.43
CA ILE A 62 12.66 -22.94 3.15
C ILE A 62 13.82 -23.71 2.49
N VAL A 63 14.58 -23.05 1.61
CA VAL A 63 15.67 -23.69 0.85
C VAL A 63 17.00 -23.71 1.61
N ALA A 64 17.32 -22.64 2.35
CA ALA A 64 18.66 -22.44 2.93
C ALA A 64 18.66 -22.04 4.42
N GLY A 65 17.56 -22.28 5.14
CA GLY A 65 17.41 -21.91 6.55
C GLY A 65 17.47 -20.40 6.77
N TRP A 66 17.71 -19.92 7.99
CA TRP A 66 17.69 -18.49 8.31
C TRP A 66 18.61 -17.62 7.42
N TRP A 67 19.76 -18.15 7.00
CA TRP A 67 20.67 -17.46 6.06
C TRP A 67 20.08 -17.29 4.65
N GLY A 68 19.09 -18.11 4.29
CA GLY A 68 18.30 -17.97 3.07
C GLY A 68 17.53 -16.65 2.99
N ILE A 69 17.12 -16.06 4.12
CA ILE A 69 16.51 -14.72 4.14
C ILE A 69 17.52 -13.68 3.66
N VAL A 70 18.74 -13.72 4.20
CA VAL A 70 19.81 -12.78 3.81
C VAL A 70 20.16 -12.96 2.34
N ALA A 71 20.30 -14.20 1.87
CA ALA A 71 20.56 -14.48 0.46
C ALA A 71 19.44 -13.98 -0.46
N ALA A 72 18.17 -14.16 -0.09
CA ALA A 72 17.02 -13.65 -0.83
C ALA A 72 17.00 -12.11 -0.89
N LEU A 73 17.28 -11.44 0.23
CA LEU A 73 17.40 -9.97 0.30
C LEU A 73 18.52 -9.45 -0.62
N VAL A 74 19.69 -10.11 -0.61
CA VAL A 74 20.79 -9.78 -1.53
C VAL A 74 20.33 -9.96 -2.98
N GLY A 75 19.66 -11.06 -3.31
CA GLY A 75 19.10 -11.30 -4.64
C GLY A 75 18.09 -10.24 -5.07
N GLN A 76 17.21 -9.81 -4.17
CA GLN A 76 16.25 -8.72 -4.40
C GLN A 76 16.95 -7.39 -4.69
N ILE A 77 17.96 -7.03 -3.89
CA ILE A 77 18.74 -5.81 -4.09
C ILE A 77 19.47 -5.87 -5.45
N VAL A 78 20.11 -6.99 -5.77
CA VAL A 78 20.82 -7.17 -7.05
C VAL A 78 19.86 -7.05 -8.23
N ALA A 79 18.70 -7.71 -8.19
CA ALA A 79 17.68 -7.58 -9.23
C ALA A 79 17.18 -6.14 -9.38
N LEU A 80 16.84 -5.48 -8.27
CA LEU A 80 16.38 -4.10 -8.28
C LEU A 80 17.42 -3.18 -8.93
N GLN A 81 18.67 -3.27 -8.51
CA GLN A 81 19.73 -2.40 -9.03
C GLN A 81 20.04 -2.68 -10.50
N THR A 82 20.05 -3.96 -10.88
CA THR A 82 20.22 -4.36 -12.29
C THR A 82 19.08 -3.82 -13.14
N TRP A 83 17.84 -3.98 -12.70
CA TRP A 83 16.67 -3.46 -13.41
C TRP A 83 16.72 -1.94 -13.51
N VAL A 84 17.03 -1.23 -12.43
CA VAL A 84 17.14 0.24 -12.43
C VAL A 84 18.17 0.69 -13.45
N PHE A 85 19.36 0.07 -13.43
CA PHE A 85 20.43 0.38 -14.37
C PHE A 85 19.99 0.17 -15.83
N LEU A 86 19.43 -1.01 -16.15
CA LEU A 86 18.96 -1.33 -17.50
C LEU A 86 17.83 -0.39 -17.95
N HIS A 87 16.89 -0.09 -17.05
CA HIS A 87 15.77 0.81 -17.33
C HIS A 87 16.26 2.24 -17.59
N GLU A 88 17.27 2.71 -16.85
CA GLU A 88 17.90 4.01 -17.10
C GLU A 88 18.69 4.06 -18.41
N LEU A 89 19.38 2.99 -18.77
CA LEU A 89 20.07 2.88 -20.07
C LEU A 89 19.09 2.90 -21.24
N ALA A 90 17.93 2.25 -21.11
CA ALA A 90 16.89 2.23 -22.13
C ALA A 90 16.19 3.59 -22.31
N HIS A 91 16.31 4.51 -21.35
CA HIS A 91 15.67 5.83 -21.37
C HIS A 91 16.69 6.97 -21.19
N PRO A 92 17.61 7.17 -22.16
CA PRO A 92 18.72 8.11 -22.02
C PRO A 92 18.26 9.57 -21.91
N ALA A 93 17.18 9.96 -22.58
CA ALA A 93 16.63 11.32 -22.52
C ALA A 93 16.17 11.67 -21.09
N ALA A 94 15.30 10.84 -20.51
CA ALA A 94 14.84 10.99 -19.14
C ALA A 94 15.99 10.86 -18.12
N ARG A 95 16.95 9.94 -18.34
CA ARG A 95 18.14 9.80 -17.49
C ARG A 95 18.99 11.06 -17.46
N ARG A 96 19.14 11.77 -18.58
CA ARG A 96 19.92 13.02 -18.65
C ARG A 96 19.13 14.23 -18.14
N GLY A 97 17.81 14.22 -18.27
CA GLY A 97 16.92 15.29 -17.83
C GLY A 97 16.75 15.46 -16.32
N PRO A 98 15.74 16.26 -15.91
CA PRO A 98 15.34 16.46 -14.52
C PRO A 98 14.91 15.14 -13.86
N ARG A 99 15.39 14.89 -12.64
CA ARG A 99 15.15 13.66 -11.89
C ARG A 99 15.01 13.97 -10.41
N ILE A 100 14.07 13.29 -9.73
CA ILE A 100 13.86 13.44 -8.29
C ILE A 100 15.14 13.04 -7.56
N VAL A 101 15.76 11.90 -7.90
CA VAL A 101 17.00 11.46 -7.24
C VAL A 101 18.15 12.47 -7.36
N LYS A 102 18.30 13.14 -8.52
CA LYS A 102 19.35 14.17 -8.70
C LYS A 102 19.06 15.40 -7.85
N THR A 103 17.82 15.86 -7.85
CA THR A 103 17.38 17.02 -7.08
C THR A 103 17.53 16.77 -5.58
N MET A 104 17.05 15.62 -5.09
CA MET A 104 17.16 15.26 -3.67
C MET A 104 18.62 15.06 -3.24
N ASN A 105 19.44 14.41 -4.07
CA ASN A 105 20.88 14.28 -3.80
C ASN A 105 21.58 15.64 -3.65
N ARG A 106 21.15 16.66 -4.42
CA ARG A 106 21.66 18.03 -4.30
C ARG A 106 21.16 18.74 -3.03
N ILE A 107 19.89 18.56 -2.67
CA ILE A 107 19.27 19.26 -1.51
C ILE A 107 19.77 18.68 -0.18
N VAL A 108 19.70 17.35 -0.01
CA VAL A 108 19.98 16.72 1.29
C VAL A 108 21.32 15.95 1.32
N GLY A 109 22.02 15.86 0.20
CA GLY A 109 23.23 15.06 0.06
C GLY A 109 22.94 13.61 -0.33
N ARG A 110 23.78 13.06 -1.20
CA ARG A 110 23.61 11.72 -1.78
C ARG A 110 23.50 10.62 -0.73
N TRP A 111 24.40 10.59 0.24
CA TRP A 111 24.40 9.56 1.29
C TRP A 111 23.14 9.61 2.15
N ARG A 112 22.71 10.80 2.59
CA ARG A 112 21.51 10.98 3.40
C ARG A 112 20.25 10.58 2.65
N ASN A 113 20.16 10.94 1.36
CA ASN A 113 19.04 10.54 0.51
C ASN A 113 18.96 9.02 0.38
N HIS A 114 20.06 8.36 0.00
CA HIS A 114 20.05 6.90 -0.15
C HIS A 114 19.80 6.17 1.18
N ALA A 115 20.41 6.62 2.28
CA ALA A 115 20.17 6.03 3.60
C ALA A 115 18.69 6.15 4.01
N ALA A 116 18.07 7.32 3.82
CA ALA A 116 16.66 7.53 4.11
C ALA A 116 15.77 6.60 3.28
N VAL A 117 16.02 6.49 1.97
CA VAL A 117 15.27 5.61 1.07
C VAL A 117 15.36 4.15 1.53
N TRP A 118 16.56 3.63 1.78
CA TRP A 118 16.73 2.25 2.22
C TRP A 118 16.18 1.99 3.62
N ALA A 119 16.28 2.96 4.53
CA ALA A 119 15.65 2.87 5.84
C ALA A 119 14.11 2.80 5.71
N THR A 120 13.50 3.59 4.84
CA THR A 120 12.06 3.51 4.63
C THR A 120 11.65 2.18 3.99
N ALA A 121 12.44 1.63 3.06
CA ALA A 121 12.13 0.37 2.39
C ALA A 121 11.98 -0.82 3.35
N THR A 122 12.52 -0.77 4.57
CA THR A 122 12.35 -1.84 5.56
C THR A 122 10.92 -1.97 6.08
N VAL A 123 10.06 -0.98 5.86
CA VAL A 123 8.66 -1.01 6.29
C VAL A 123 7.75 -1.81 5.34
N VAL A 124 8.25 -2.21 4.17
CA VAL A 124 7.49 -2.99 3.18
C VAL A 124 6.77 -4.21 3.79
N PRO A 125 7.43 -5.07 4.59
CA PRO A 125 6.75 -6.23 5.18
C PRO A 125 5.61 -5.83 6.10
N LEU A 126 5.74 -4.72 6.84
CA LEU A 126 4.68 -4.22 7.72
C LEU A 126 3.45 -3.78 6.91
N PHE A 127 3.64 -3.04 5.82
CA PHE A 127 2.53 -2.65 4.94
C PHE A 127 1.88 -3.86 4.26
N TRP A 128 2.66 -4.90 3.94
CA TRP A 128 2.10 -6.13 3.43
C TRP A 128 1.27 -6.88 4.49
N LEU A 129 1.68 -6.89 5.76
CA LEU A 129 0.87 -7.43 6.86
C LEU A 129 -0.43 -6.64 7.05
N VAL A 130 -0.38 -5.30 6.98
CA VAL A 130 -1.59 -4.46 6.97
C VAL A 130 -2.48 -4.86 5.80
N ARG A 131 -1.91 -5.07 4.61
CA ARG A 131 -2.66 -5.50 3.44
C ARG A 131 -3.31 -6.88 3.63
N LEU A 132 -2.63 -7.84 4.27
CA LEU A 132 -3.23 -9.12 4.63
C LEU A 132 -4.42 -8.95 5.58
N ALA A 133 -4.31 -8.08 6.59
CA ALA A 133 -5.42 -7.80 7.49
C ALA A 133 -6.64 -7.22 6.74
N GLN A 134 -6.41 -6.34 5.76
CA GLN A 134 -7.48 -5.82 4.89
C GLN A 134 -8.15 -6.89 4.04
N ILE A 135 -7.41 -7.93 3.63
CA ILE A 135 -7.91 -9.02 2.78
C ILE A 135 -8.62 -10.10 3.60
N PHE A 136 -8.12 -10.42 4.79
CA PHE A 136 -8.60 -11.57 5.57
C PHE A 136 -9.42 -11.19 6.80
N VAL A 137 -9.05 -10.11 7.50
CA VAL A 137 -9.71 -9.72 8.77
C VAL A 137 -10.92 -8.84 8.50
N TYR A 138 -10.77 -7.79 7.69
CA TYR A 138 -11.88 -6.85 7.48
C TYR A 138 -13.12 -7.49 6.81
N PRO A 139 -12.99 -8.36 5.78
CA PRO A 139 -14.16 -9.04 5.20
C PRO A 139 -14.89 -9.96 6.18
N LEU A 140 -14.18 -10.52 7.17
CA LEU A 140 -14.79 -11.26 8.26
C LEU A 140 -15.67 -10.34 9.12
N LEU A 141 -15.23 -9.11 9.43
CA LEU A 141 -16.04 -8.12 10.13
C LEU A 141 -17.26 -7.71 9.30
N THR A 142 -17.10 -7.48 8.00
CA THR A 142 -18.23 -7.22 7.09
C THR A 142 -19.25 -8.35 7.14
N LEU A 143 -18.81 -9.61 7.19
CA LEU A 143 -19.71 -10.76 7.26
C LEU A 143 -20.42 -10.88 8.61
N LEU A 144 -19.68 -10.71 9.71
CA LEU A 144 -20.20 -10.96 11.07
C LEU A 144 -21.10 -9.83 11.58
N ILE A 145 -20.68 -8.58 11.40
CA ILE A 145 -21.33 -7.40 12.01
C ILE A 145 -21.85 -6.41 10.97
N GLY A 146 -21.71 -6.71 9.67
CA GLY A 146 -22.29 -5.90 8.60
C GLY A 146 -21.60 -4.56 8.36
N LEU A 147 -20.28 -4.46 8.63
CA LEU A 147 -19.47 -3.29 8.24
C LEU A 147 -19.50 -3.07 6.72
N PRO A 148 -19.29 -1.83 6.24
CA PRO A 148 -19.31 -1.51 4.81
C PRO A 148 -18.23 -2.26 4.01
N ARG A 149 -18.52 -2.55 2.74
CA ARG A 149 -17.57 -3.18 1.79
C ARG A 149 -16.85 -2.12 0.97
N TYR A 150 -15.55 -2.30 0.81
CA TYR A 150 -14.73 -1.43 -0.02
C TYR A 150 -14.19 -2.15 -1.25
N LYS A 151 -14.24 -1.47 -2.40
CA LYS A 151 -13.58 -1.93 -3.61
C LYS A 151 -12.09 -1.58 -3.52
N ALA A 152 -11.28 -2.55 -3.08
CA ALA A 152 -9.86 -2.34 -2.83
C ALA A 152 -9.09 -1.73 -4.02
N ALA A 153 -9.50 -2.00 -5.26
CA ALA A 153 -8.89 -1.44 -6.47
C ALA A 153 -8.93 0.09 -6.55
N ASP A 154 -9.92 0.73 -5.92
CA ASP A 154 -10.09 2.19 -5.94
C ASP A 154 -9.10 2.89 -4.98
N TRP A 155 -8.49 2.12 -4.08
CA TRP A 155 -7.55 2.60 -3.06
C TRP A 155 -6.13 2.09 -3.30
N VAL A 156 -6.01 0.77 -3.46
CA VAL A 156 -4.75 0.05 -3.66
C VAL A 156 -4.56 -0.19 -5.15
N ASN A 157 -4.03 0.82 -5.81
CA ASN A 157 -3.58 0.76 -7.18
C ASN A 157 -2.27 1.55 -7.35
N VAL A 158 -1.53 1.21 -8.40
CA VAL A 158 -0.37 1.96 -8.84
C VAL A 158 -0.64 2.52 -10.22
N SER A 159 -0.48 3.82 -10.37
CA SER A 159 -0.73 4.54 -11.62
C SER A 159 0.46 5.39 -12.05
N ARG A 160 1.38 5.67 -11.12
CA ARG A 160 2.54 6.56 -11.37
C ARG A 160 3.49 6.06 -12.45
N HIS A 161 3.50 4.76 -12.78
CA HIS A 161 4.25 4.26 -13.95
C HIS A 161 3.79 4.86 -15.30
N LYS A 162 2.63 5.52 -15.32
CA LYS A 162 2.11 6.24 -16.49
C LYS A 162 2.62 7.68 -16.59
N PHE A 163 3.28 8.20 -15.54
CA PHE A 163 3.86 9.54 -15.56
C PHE A 163 5.11 9.56 -16.44
N GLU A 164 5.14 10.49 -17.39
CA GLU A 164 6.25 10.62 -18.33
C GLU A 164 7.54 11.08 -17.62
N GLY A 165 8.64 10.38 -17.88
CA GLY A 165 9.96 10.72 -17.34
C GLY A 165 10.33 10.06 -16.00
N LEU A 166 9.41 9.32 -15.35
CA LEU A 166 9.78 8.46 -14.23
C LEU A 166 10.56 7.24 -14.75
N VAL A 167 11.84 7.15 -14.38
CA VAL A 167 12.75 6.11 -14.86
C VAL A 167 13.59 5.58 -13.70
N GLY A 168 13.86 4.28 -13.69
CA GLY A 168 14.83 3.67 -12.77
C GLY A 168 14.42 3.86 -11.32
N HIS A 169 15.31 4.46 -10.52
CA HIS A 169 15.03 4.72 -9.10
C HIS A 169 13.78 5.56 -8.89
N ASP A 170 13.58 6.62 -9.67
CA ASP A 170 12.44 7.53 -9.46
C ASP A 170 11.12 6.76 -9.67
N LEU A 171 11.07 5.89 -10.68
CA LEU A 171 9.91 5.05 -10.95
C LEU A 171 9.63 4.07 -9.81
N ILE A 172 10.62 3.31 -9.36
CA ILE A 172 10.42 2.30 -8.31
C ILE A 172 9.97 2.95 -7.01
N TRP A 173 10.62 4.04 -6.60
CA TRP A 173 10.25 4.71 -5.36
C TRP A 173 8.89 5.40 -5.47
N CYS A 174 8.52 5.92 -6.65
CA CYS A 174 7.16 6.38 -6.87
C CYS A 174 6.13 5.26 -6.76
N LEU A 175 6.37 4.08 -7.35
CA LEU A 175 5.47 2.93 -7.24
C LEU A 175 5.33 2.43 -5.80
N TYR A 176 6.45 2.40 -5.06
CA TYR A 176 6.47 2.08 -3.64
C TYR A 176 5.58 3.04 -2.83
N CYS A 177 5.75 4.36 -3.01
CA CYS A 177 4.93 5.35 -2.32
C CYS A 177 3.45 5.27 -2.73
N ASP A 178 3.15 5.05 -4.02
CA ASP A 178 1.79 4.93 -4.55
C ASP A 178 1.05 3.77 -3.87
N TRP A 179 1.67 2.59 -3.85
CA TRP A 179 1.13 1.39 -3.22
C TRP A 179 0.92 1.58 -1.72
N MET A 180 1.94 2.04 -0.99
CA MET A 180 1.83 2.21 0.46
C MET A 180 0.78 3.23 0.86
N THR A 181 0.69 4.34 0.15
CA THR A 181 -0.33 5.37 0.42
C THR A 181 -1.71 4.77 0.23
N GLY A 182 -1.94 4.02 -0.84
CA GLY A 182 -3.19 3.31 -1.07
C GLY A 182 -3.54 2.31 0.04
N VAL A 183 -2.56 1.50 0.47
CA VAL A 183 -2.74 0.56 1.59
C VAL A 183 -3.08 1.29 2.89
N TRP A 184 -2.36 2.35 3.23
CA TRP A 184 -2.62 3.10 4.47
C TRP A 184 -3.97 3.80 4.46
N SER A 185 -4.34 4.43 3.34
CA SER A 185 -5.62 5.12 3.18
C SER A 185 -6.79 4.15 3.31
N LEU A 186 -6.74 2.98 2.65
CA LEU A 186 -7.77 1.95 2.79
C LEU A 186 -7.85 1.44 4.24
N GLY A 187 -6.70 1.20 4.88
CA GLY A 187 -6.64 0.74 6.26
C GLY A 187 -7.23 1.75 7.24
N SER A 188 -6.97 3.04 7.03
CA SER A 188 -7.51 4.13 7.86
C SER A 188 -9.03 4.24 7.70
N GLU A 189 -9.55 4.13 6.47
CA GLU A 189 -11.00 4.12 6.21
C GLU A 189 -11.69 2.91 6.84
N MET A 190 -11.07 1.73 6.78
CA MET A 190 -11.54 0.53 7.48
C MET A 190 -11.53 0.72 9.00
N LEU A 191 -10.42 1.24 9.54
CA LEU A 191 -10.26 1.48 10.98
C LEU A 191 -11.25 2.52 11.50
N ARG A 192 -11.57 3.55 10.72
CA ARG A 192 -12.61 4.52 11.08
C ARG A 192 -13.92 3.82 11.40
N ASN A 193 -14.41 2.97 10.50
CA ASN A 193 -15.68 2.25 10.71
C ASN A 193 -15.61 1.28 11.88
N VAL A 194 -14.47 0.64 12.09
CA VAL A 194 -14.24 -0.22 13.26
C VAL A 194 -14.33 0.60 14.55
N GLU A 195 -13.66 1.74 14.61
CA GLU A 195 -13.65 2.59 15.81
C GLU A 195 -15.04 3.17 16.11
N SER A 196 -15.75 3.72 15.12
CA SER A 196 -17.11 4.22 15.32
C SER A 196 -18.08 3.10 15.74
N PHE A 197 -17.89 1.87 15.21
CA PHE A 197 -18.73 0.73 15.56
C PHE A 197 -18.54 0.25 16.99
N TRP A 198 -17.31 0.17 17.47
CA TRP A 198 -17.02 -0.38 18.80
C TRP A 198 -17.00 0.67 19.91
N CYS A 199 -16.54 1.89 19.62
CA CYS A 199 -16.18 2.86 20.64
C CYS A 199 -16.35 4.31 20.13
N PRO A 200 -17.59 4.80 19.94
CA PRO A 200 -17.83 6.17 19.51
C PRO A 200 -17.68 7.19 20.65
N ILE A 201 -16.54 7.15 21.33
CA ILE A 201 -16.22 7.98 22.50
C ILE A 201 -15.01 8.83 22.17
N ARG A 202 -15.13 10.14 22.37
CA ARG A 202 -14.03 11.07 22.19
C ARG A 202 -12.86 10.72 23.10
N PHE A 203 -11.65 10.90 22.60
CA PHE A 203 -10.48 10.73 23.45
C PHE A 203 -10.44 11.84 24.52
N ALA A 204 -10.10 11.48 25.76
CA ALA A 204 -9.92 12.45 26.84
C ALA A 204 -8.85 13.52 26.50
N SER A 205 -7.86 13.16 25.68
CA SER A 205 -6.90 14.12 25.13
C SER A 205 -7.49 14.88 23.96
N GLY A 206 -7.85 16.15 24.18
CA GLY A 206 -8.28 17.05 23.10
C GLY A 206 -7.25 17.16 21.97
N LYS A 207 -5.95 17.10 22.29
CA LYS A 207 -4.89 17.09 21.26
C LYS A 207 -4.95 15.83 20.38
N LYS A 208 -5.30 14.67 20.96
CA LYS A 208 -5.51 13.45 20.17
C LYS A 208 -6.71 13.60 19.25
N CYS A 209 -7.84 14.11 19.75
CA CYS A 209 -9.01 14.39 18.92
C CYS A 209 -8.67 15.32 17.74
N GLU A 210 -7.93 16.40 18.01
CA GLU A 210 -7.49 17.35 16.98
C GLU A 210 -6.56 16.73 15.93
N ASN A 211 -5.68 15.80 16.33
CA ASN A 211 -4.82 15.10 15.39
C ASN A 211 -5.59 14.03 14.59
N CYS A 212 -6.60 13.38 15.18
CA CYS A 212 -7.36 12.29 14.57
C CYS A 212 -8.51 12.76 13.67
N LYS A 213 -9.03 13.99 13.85
CA LYS A 213 -10.24 14.44 13.13
C LYS A 213 -10.14 14.46 11.61
N LEU A 214 -8.93 14.44 11.04
CA LEU A 214 -8.75 14.36 9.59
C LEU A 214 -9.19 12.98 9.07
N ASP A 215 -8.76 11.91 9.74
CA ASP A 215 -9.07 10.53 9.37
C ASP A 215 -10.39 10.04 10.01
N PHE A 216 -10.74 10.59 11.18
CA PHE A 216 -11.91 10.28 12.00
C PHE A 216 -12.76 11.56 12.24
N PRO A 217 -13.38 12.14 11.21
CA PRO A 217 -14.13 13.41 11.36
C PRO A 217 -15.28 13.32 12.37
N ASP A 218 -15.82 12.13 12.59
CA ASP A 218 -16.84 11.80 13.58
C ASP A 218 -16.37 11.99 15.03
N VAL A 219 -15.06 11.99 15.31
CA VAL A 219 -14.52 12.29 16.66
C VAL A 219 -14.89 13.68 17.17
N VAL A 220 -15.12 14.65 16.28
CA VAL A 220 -15.49 16.03 16.67
C VAL A 220 -16.99 16.30 16.51
N GLY A 221 -17.64 15.61 15.57
CA GLY A 221 -19.05 15.82 15.26
C GLY A 221 -20.01 14.93 16.04
N ASP A 222 -19.77 13.63 16.04
CA ASP A 222 -20.79 12.61 16.36
C ASP A 222 -20.46 11.75 17.58
N TRP A 223 -19.18 11.61 17.94
CA TRP A 223 -18.79 10.79 19.08
C TRP A 223 -19.18 11.45 20.40
N VAL A 224 -19.53 10.60 21.35
CA VAL A 224 -19.90 10.95 22.72
C VAL A 224 -18.73 11.60 23.45
N ALA A 225 -19.00 12.62 24.26
CA ALA A 225 -17.97 13.34 25.01
C ALA A 225 -17.17 12.39 25.93
N ALA A 226 -15.89 12.73 26.16
CA ALA A 226 -14.97 11.86 26.90
C ALA A 226 -15.34 11.69 28.40
N ASP A 227 -16.14 12.61 28.93
CA ASP A 227 -16.63 12.66 30.31
C ASP A 227 -18.10 12.28 30.47
N ALA A 228 -18.76 11.85 29.38
CA ALA A 228 -20.13 11.36 29.42
C ALA A 228 -20.22 9.92 29.97
N GLY A 229 -21.45 9.46 30.23
CA GLY A 229 -21.73 8.12 30.72
C GLY A 229 -21.98 7.09 29.63
N MET A 230 -22.08 5.82 30.05
CA MET A 230 -22.39 4.72 29.12
C MET A 230 -23.80 4.79 28.54
N LYS A 231 -24.72 5.52 29.18
CA LYS A 231 -26.08 5.71 28.68
C LYS A 231 -26.06 6.47 27.35
N GLU A 232 -25.33 7.58 27.28
CA GLU A 232 -25.19 8.33 26.02
C GLU A 232 -24.53 7.48 24.93
N VAL A 233 -23.53 6.67 25.28
CA VAL A 233 -22.88 5.74 24.34
C VAL A 233 -23.88 4.75 23.76
N THR A 234 -24.70 4.10 24.60
CA THR A 234 -25.70 3.14 24.13
C THR A 234 -26.79 3.79 23.29
N GLU A 235 -27.24 4.99 23.65
CA GLU A 235 -28.25 5.72 22.88
C GLU A 235 -27.74 6.08 21.48
N VAL A 236 -26.49 6.54 21.37
CA VAL A 236 -25.88 6.81 20.06
C VAL A 236 -25.72 5.53 19.23
N LEU A 237 -25.29 4.42 19.84
CA LEU A 237 -25.18 3.14 19.13
C LEU A 237 -26.55 2.64 18.62
N GLU A 238 -27.60 2.74 19.44
CA GLU A 238 -28.97 2.41 19.04
C GLU A 238 -29.44 3.31 17.88
N GLU A 239 -29.24 4.62 17.97
CA GLU A 239 -29.60 5.57 16.91
C GLU A 239 -28.90 5.25 15.58
N LYS A 240 -27.59 4.94 15.64
CA LYS A 240 -26.78 4.70 14.43
C LYS A 240 -27.00 3.32 13.83
N TYR A 241 -27.31 2.30 14.63
CA TYR A 241 -27.27 0.91 14.15
C TYR A 241 -28.57 0.11 14.29
N ALA A 242 -29.52 0.50 15.14
CA ALA A 242 -30.76 -0.25 15.31
C ALA A 242 -31.54 -0.34 13.99
N GLY A 243 -31.96 -1.57 13.63
CA GLY A 243 -32.71 -1.84 12.41
C GLY A 243 -31.93 -1.74 11.10
N ARG A 244 -30.61 -1.43 11.12
CA ARG A 244 -29.80 -1.27 9.91
C ARG A 244 -29.08 -2.57 9.53
N LYS A 245 -29.09 -2.90 8.23
CA LYS A 245 -28.36 -4.05 7.67
C LYS A 245 -26.89 -3.73 7.40
N GLU A 246 -26.58 -2.52 6.96
CA GLU A 246 -25.21 -2.03 6.86
C GLU A 246 -24.92 -1.12 8.04
N ARG A 247 -23.83 -1.38 8.76
CA ARG A 247 -23.42 -0.68 9.98
C ARG A 247 -22.34 0.34 9.64
N SER A 248 -22.60 1.14 8.63
CA SER A 248 -21.73 2.24 8.23
C SER A 248 -22.04 3.50 9.05
N TRP A 249 -21.00 4.23 9.44
CA TRP A 249 -21.09 5.54 10.09
C TRP A 249 -20.50 6.60 9.16
N PHE A 250 -20.98 7.83 9.30
CA PHE A 250 -20.45 9.06 8.67
C PHE A 250 -20.36 8.97 7.13
N GLY A 251 -21.47 9.27 6.45
CA GLY A 251 -21.51 9.53 5.01
C GLY A 251 -21.13 8.37 4.08
N HIS A 252 -21.71 7.17 4.24
CA HIS A 252 -21.43 6.01 3.37
C HIS A 252 -22.65 5.62 2.51
N PRO A 253 -22.49 5.44 1.17
CA PRO A 253 -22.67 4.09 0.58
C PRO A 253 -21.41 3.43 -0.04
N ALA A 254 -20.30 4.18 -0.15
CA ALA A 254 -18.90 3.78 -0.41
C ALA A 254 -18.22 5.04 -0.95
N ARG A 255 -17.63 5.83 -0.05
CA ARG A 255 -17.59 7.30 -0.18
C ARG A 255 -16.78 7.81 -1.39
N LEU A 256 -17.46 8.56 -2.27
CA LEU A 256 -16.89 9.39 -3.32
C LEU A 256 -16.45 10.73 -2.67
N THR A 257 -15.14 10.95 -2.55
CA THR A 257 -14.50 12.15 -1.95
C THR A 257 -14.86 12.51 -0.49
N VAL A 258 -14.01 13.33 0.14
CA VAL A 258 -14.20 13.86 1.52
C VAL A 258 -15.54 14.60 1.68
N GLU A 259 -16.10 15.11 0.57
CA GLU A 259 -17.34 15.87 0.51
C GLU A 259 -18.54 15.06 -0.02
N GLY A 260 -18.40 13.76 -0.25
CA GLY A 260 -19.51 12.92 -0.73
C GLY A 260 -19.93 13.17 -2.19
N ARG A 261 -19.12 13.89 -2.98
CA ARG A 261 -19.36 14.11 -4.41
C ARG A 261 -18.78 12.96 -5.24
N ASP A 262 -19.51 12.52 -6.26
CA ASP A 262 -19.01 11.58 -7.26
C ASP A 262 -17.66 12.07 -7.83
N VAL A 263 -16.63 11.22 -7.79
CA VAL A 263 -15.41 11.45 -8.58
C VAL A 263 -15.81 11.18 -10.03
N LYS A 264 -15.90 12.22 -10.86
CA LYS A 264 -16.01 12.03 -12.30
C LYS A 264 -14.71 11.35 -12.77
N ASP A 265 -14.85 10.14 -13.30
CA ASP A 265 -13.77 9.43 -14.02
C ASP A 265 -13.22 10.25 -15.19
#